data_AF-T0N2D3-F1
#
_entry.id   AF-T0N2D3-F1
#
_cell.length_a   1.000
_cell.length_b   1.000
_cell.length_c   1.000
_cell.angle_alpha   90.00
_cell.angle_beta   90.00
_cell.angle_gamma   90.00
#
_symmetry.space_group_name_H-M   'P 1'
#
loop_
_entity.id
_entity.type
_entity.pdbx_description
1 polymer ?
#
loop_
_entity_poly.entity_id
_entity_poly.type
_entity_poly.pdbx_seq_one_letter_code
_entity_poly.pdbx_strand_id
1 'polypeptide(L)'
;MTKSFKKSDLIWGIGLLLVIFILTSPYTHKMFLAATKTHPYITGFFKVGILATMGELLAIRIVKGNYAKPVGMVYRFVIWGFIGMAFAVVFALFAGGVGVVMKDGLLPVGKEGTLANKILSAFFTSTFMNLAFAPTFMAFHRITDTYIDLGQGQLSNILKVKLYDVDKNH
;
A
#
# COMPACT_ATOMS: atom_id res chain seq x y z
N MET A 1 -20.56 2.55 22.53
CA MET A 1 -20.50 1.06 22.53
C MET A 1 -19.05 0.62 22.62
N THR A 2 -18.62 0.08 23.76
CA THR A 2 -17.28 -0.51 23.92
C THR A 2 -17.23 -1.83 23.15
N LYS A 3 -16.38 -1.92 22.13
CA LYS A 3 -16.21 -3.15 21.34
C LYS A 3 -15.42 -4.15 22.18
N SER A 4 -16.10 -5.19 22.66
CA SER A 4 -15.45 -6.30 23.38
C SER A 4 -14.41 -7.01 22.51
N PHE A 5 -13.34 -7.51 23.14
CA PHE A 5 -12.27 -8.27 22.51
C PHE A 5 -12.77 -9.65 22.08
N LYS A 6 -12.41 -10.08 20.85
CA LYS A 6 -12.91 -11.32 20.24
C LYS A 6 -11.76 -12.23 19.83
N LYS A 7 -12.03 -13.53 19.72
CA LYS A 7 -11.07 -14.52 19.19
C LYS A 7 -10.53 -14.13 17.81
N SER A 8 -11.34 -13.46 16.98
CA SER A 8 -10.92 -12.95 15.68
C SER A 8 -9.93 -11.78 15.78
N ASP A 9 -9.97 -10.97 16.85
CA ASP A 9 -8.96 -9.95 17.11
C ASP A 9 -7.61 -10.58 17.46
N LEU A 10 -7.64 -11.67 18.23
CA LEU A 10 -6.44 -12.45 18.54
C LEU A 10 -5.82 -13.07 17.28
N ILE A 11 -6.62 -13.69 16.42
CA ILE A 11 -6.13 -14.30 15.16
C ILE A 11 -5.50 -13.24 14.25
N TRP A 12 -6.17 -12.09 14.07
CA TRP A 12 -5.64 -11.00 13.27
C TRP A 12 -4.34 -10.45 13.88
N GLY A 13 -4.29 -10.27 15.20
CA GLY A 13 -3.11 -9.81 15.92
C GLY A 13 -1.91 -10.76 15.80
N ILE A 14 -2.15 -12.08 15.90
CA ILE A 14 -1.11 -13.10 15.67
C ILE A 14 -0.60 -13.01 14.23
N GLY A 15 -1.50 -12.86 13.25
CA GLY A 15 -1.11 -12.65 11.85
C GLY A 15 -0.20 -11.42 11.68
N LEU A 16 -0.53 -10.30 12.32
CA LEU A 16 0.30 -9.10 12.28
C LEU A 16 1.66 -9.32 12.94
N LEU A 17 1.69 -9.98 14.11
CA LEU A 17 2.94 -10.31 14.79
C LEU A 17 3.84 -11.22 13.96
N LEU A 18 3.28 -12.19 13.23
CA LEU A 18 4.03 -13.04 12.30
C LEU A 18 4.65 -12.21 11.17
N VAL A 19 3.90 -11.28 10.57
CA VAL A 19 4.44 -10.38 9.55
C VAL A 19 5.57 -9.52 10.11
N ILE A 20 5.39 -8.94 11.30
CA ILE A 20 6.43 -8.17 11.98
C ILE A 20 7.67 -9.02 12.24
N PHE A 21 7.49 -10.25 12.73
CA PHE A 21 8.58 -11.19 13.01
C PHE A 21 9.38 -11.52 11.75
N ILE A 22 8.71 -11.81 10.63
CA ILE A 22 9.37 -12.04 9.33
C ILE A 22 10.20 -10.81 8.91
N LEU A 23 9.69 -9.60 9.17
CA LEU A 23 10.36 -8.36 8.77
C LEU A 23 11.51 -7.93 9.71
N THR A 24 11.49 -8.31 10.99
CA THR A 24 12.49 -7.85 11.99
C THR A 24 13.52 -8.90 12.38
N SER A 25 13.22 -10.20 12.22
CA SER A 25 14.18 -11.26 12.53
C SER A 25 15.39 -11.18 11.60
N PRO A 26 16.64 -11.23 12.12
CA PRO A 26 17.85 -11.01 11.31
C PRO A 26 18.00 -11.95 10.11
N TYR A 27 17.53 -13.20 10.24
CA TYR A 27 17.62 -14.20 9.17
C TYR A 27 16.58 -13.94 8.08
N THR A 28 15.31 -13.79 8.46
CA THR A 28 14.21 -13.57 7.52
C THR A 28 14.28 -12.18 6.90
N HIS A 29 14.76 -11.17 7.63
CA HIS A 29 14.98 -9.82 7.11
C HIS A 29 15.99 -9.81 5.96
N LYS A 30 17.13 -10.53 6.11
CA LYS A 30 18.13 -10.65 5.03
C LYS A 30 17.55 -11.34 3.80
N MET A 31 16.82 -12.45 3.99
CA MET A 31 16.13 -13.13 2.88
C MET A 31 15.10 -12.21 2.21
N PHE A 32 14.34 -11.45 2.99
CA PHE A 32 13.35 -10.50 2.49
C PHE A 32 13.99 -9.37 1.68
N LEU A 33 15.10 -8.80 2.14
CA LEU A 33 15.86 -7.81 1.39
C LEU A 33 16.42 -8.38 0.09
N ALA A 34 16.97 -9.60 0.14
CA ALA A 34 17.47 -10.29 -1.05
C ALA A 34 16.34 -10.54 -2.07
N ALA A 35 15.18 -11.04 -1.62
CA ALA A 35 14.01 -11.25 -2.46
C ALA A 35 13.51 -9.93 -3.07
N THR A 36 13.44 -8.85 -2.27
CA THR A 36 13.03 -7.52 -2.75
C THR A 36 13.99 -6.98 -3.81
N LYS A 37 15.29 -7.28 -3.70
CA LYS A 37 16.30 -6.86 -4.68
C LYS A 37 16.21 -7.67 -5.98
N THR A 38 16.03 -8.99 -5.88
CA THR A 38 16.03 -9.90 -7.05
C THR A 38 14.68 -9.91 -7.77
N HIS A 39 13.58 -9.80 -7.04
CA HIS A 39 12.21 -9.87 -7.56
C HIS A 39 11.33 -8.72 -7.04
N PRO A 40 11.71 -7.44 -7.29
CA PRO A 40 11.07 -6.28 -6.68
C PRO A 40 9.55 -6.22 -6.95
N TYR A 41 9.13 -6.58 -8.17
CA TYR A 41 7.71 -6.59 -8.55
C TYR A 41 6.91 -7.68 -7.84
N ILE A 42 7.40 -8.93 -7.86
CA ILE A 42 6.70 -10.06 -7.24
C ILE A 42 6.63 -9.86 -5.73
N THR A 43 7.75 -9.45 -5.11
CA THR A 43 7.79 -9.15 -3.68
C THR A 43 6.88 -7.97 -3.35
N GLY A 44 6.88 -6.90 -4.15
CA GLY A 44 5.97 -5.76 -4.01
C GLY A 44 4.49 -6.18 -4.06
N PHE A 45 4.14 -7.03 -5.02
CA PHE A 45 2.78 -7.56 -5.20
C PHE A 45 2.27 -8.24 -3.93
N PHE A 46 2.99 -9.25 -3.45
CA PHE A 46 2.55 -9.98 -2.25
C PHE A 46 2.64 -9.13 -0.99
N LYS A 47 3.70 -8.32 -0.84
CA LYS A 47 3.87 -7.46 0.34
C LYS A 47 2.70 -6.49 0.49
N VAL A 48 2.36 -5.75 -0.56
CA VAL A 48 1.28 -4.75 -0.48
C VAL A 48 -0.08 -5.42 -0.47
N GLY A 49 -0.30 -6.45 -1.29
CA GLY A 49 -1.56 -7.22 -1.30
C GLY A 49 -1.92 -7.77 0.08
N ILE A 50 -0.97 -8.41 0.78
CA ILE A 50 -1.20 -8.96 2.13
C ILE A 50 -1.47 -7.84 3.13
N LEU A 51 -0.58 -6.83 3.21
CA LEU A 51 -0.67 -5.76 4.20
C LEU A 51 -1.94 -4.92 4.04
N ALA A 52 -2.31 -4.59 2.79
CA ALA A 52 -3.52 -3.85 2.50
C ALA A 52 -4.78 -4.65 2.86
N THR A 53 -4.81 -5.94 2.52
CA THR A 53 -5.94 -6.83 2.89
C THR A 53 -6.11 -6.91 4.41
N MET A 54 -5.01 -7.03 5.15
CA MET A 54 -5.04 -6.99 6.61
C MET A 54 -5.58 -5.65 7.14
N GLY A 55 -5.17 -4.53 6.53
CA GLY A 55 -5.64 -3.19 6.85
C GLY A 55 -7.14 -3.01 6.58
N GLU A 56 -7.66 -3.50 5.45
CA GLU A 56 -9.09 -3.46 5.13
C GLU A 56 -9.92 -4.26 6.14
N LEU A 57 -9.47 -5.46 6.49
CA LEU A 57 -10.12 -6.28 7.52
C LEU A 57 -10.15 -5.56 8.88
N LEU A 58 -9.07 -4.88 9.25
CA LEU A 58 -9.01 -4.06 10.45
C LEU A 58 -9.95 -2.86 10.37
N ALA A 59 -10.01 -2.15 9.24
CA ALA A 59 -10.92 -1.03 9.04
C ALA A 59 -12.39 -1.48 9.20
N ILE A 60 -12.77 -2.62 8.63
CA ILE A 60 -14.10 -3.22 8.81
C ILE A 60 -14.35 -3.53 10.29
N ARG A 61 -13.36 -4.06 11.02
CA ARG A 61 -13.47 -4.31 12.46
C ARG A 61 -13.68 -3.02 13.26
N ILE A 62 -12.95 -1.96 12.93
CA ILE A 62 -13.04 -0.63 13.55
C ILE A 62 -14.40 0.03 13.28
N VAL A 63 -15.01 -0.20 12.12
CA VAL A 63 -16.34 0.34 11.80
C VAL A 63 -17.45 -0.56 12.34
N LYS A 64 -17.54 -1.82 11.87
CA LYS A 64 -18.66 -2.74 12.13
C LYS A 64 -18.59 -3.47 13.48
N GLY A 65 -17.43 -3.52 14.12
CA GLY A 65 -17.24 -4.22 15.41
C GLY A 65 -17.07 -5.73 15.28
N ASN A 66 -17.04 -6.24 14.05
CA ASN A 66 -16.74 -7.61 13.67
C ASN A 66 -15.87 -7.58 12.41
N TYR A 67 -15.02 -8.58 12.24
CA TYR A 67 -14.40 -8.83 10.94
C TYR A 67 -15.45 -9.38 9.98
N ALA A 68 -15.38 -8.94 8.73
CA ALA A 68 -16.19 -9.48 7.66
C ALA A 68 -15.37 -9.45 6.37
N LYS A 69 -15.64 -10.40 5.47
CA LYS A 69 -15.00 -10.46 4.17
C LYS A 69 -15.48 -9.27 3.32
N PRO A 70 -14.62 -8.35 2.85
CA PRO A 70 -14.98 -7.36 1.86
C PRO A 70 -15.48 -8.00 0.56
N VAL A 71 -16.40 -7.30 -0.11
CA VAL A 71 -16.90 -7.69 -1.44
C VAL A 71 -15.72 -7.76 -2.40
N GLY A 72 -15.61 -8.88 -3.12
CA GLY A 72 -14.52 -9.09 -4.08
C GLY A 72 -13.11 -9.08 -3.49
N MET A 73 -12.91 -9.53 -2.25
CA MET A 73 -11.59 -9.61 -1.57
C MET A 73 -10.43 -10.06 -2.47
N VAL A 74 -10.63 -11.07 -3.33
CA VAL A 74 -9.58 -11.56 -4.24
C VAL A 74 -9.18 -10.50 -5.26
N TYR A 75 -10.16 -9.79 -5.85
CA TYR A 75 -9.88 -8.71 -6.81
C TYR A 75 -9.21 -7.51 -6.12
N ARG A 76 -9.66 -7.15 -4.92
CA ARG A 76 -9.02 -6.11 -4.09
C ARG A 76 -7.56 -6.45 -3.78
N PHE A 77 -7.29 -7.69 -3.38
CA PHE A 77 -5.92 -8.19 -3.17
C PHE A 77 -5.06 -8.07 -4.44
N VAL A 78 -5.60 -8.44 -5.60
CA VAL A 78 -4.90 -8.33 -6.89
C VAL A 78 -4.61 -6.87 -7.25
N ILE A 79 -5.56 -5.95 -7.05
CA ILE A 79 -5.37 -4.51 -7.30
C ILE A 79 -4.28 -3.95 -6.39
N TRP A 80 -4.34 -4.23 -5.08
CA TRP A 80 -3.29 -3.84 -4.14
C TRP A 80 -1.94 -4.43 -4.51
N GLY A 81 -1.92 -5.66 -5.02
CA GLY A 81 -0.72 -6.28 -5.54
C GLY A 81 -0.13 -5.51 -6.73
N PHE A 82 -0.94 -5.12 -7.71
CA PHE A 82 -0.47 -4.30 -8.83
C PHE A 82 0.02 -2.92 -8.38
N ILE A 83 -0.64 -2.29 -7.40
CA ILE A 83 -0.16 -1.05 -6.77
C ILE A 83 1.21 -1.30 -6.10
N GLY A 84 1.39 -2.44 -5.44
CA GLY A 84 2.67 -2.83 -4.85
C GLY A 84 3.79 -3.04 -5.86
N MET A 85 3.48 -3.55 -7.05
CA MET A 85 4.43 -3.58 -8.17
C MET A 85 4.83 -2.16 -8.61
N ALA A 86 3.86 -1.24 -8.70
CA ALA A 86 4.15 0.15 -9.06
C ALA A 86 5.06 0.83 -8.04
N PHE A 87 4.90 0.56 -6.73
CA PHE A 87 5.77 1.09 -5.68
C PHE A 87 7.25 0.76 -5.89
N ALA A 88 7.57 -0.41 -6.47
CA ALA A 88 8.96 -0.77 -6.76
C ALA A 88 9.68 0.24 -7.68
N VAL A 89 8.95 0.82 -8.65
CA VAL A 89 9.49 1.83 -9.57
C VAL A 89 9.38 3.21 -8.96
N VAL A 90 8.19 3.53 -8.43
CA VAL A 90 7.86 4.86 -7.94
C VAL A 90 8.78 5.30 -6.81
N PHE A 91 9.08 4.42 -5.85
CA PHE A 91 9.99 4.77 -4.76
C PHE A 91 11.39 5.11 -5.26
N ALA A 92 11.91 4.35 -6.23
CA ALA A 92 13.21 4.64 -6.84
C ALA A 92 13.18 5.93 -7.66
N LEU A 93 12.08 6.17 -8.41
CA LEU A 93 11.90 7.35 -9.23
C LEU A 93 11.87 8.63 -8.40
N PHE A 94 11.06 8.68 -7.33
CA PHE A 94 10.96 9.87 -6.48
C PHE A 94 12.24 10.10 -5.67
N ALA A 95 12.84 9.05 -5.10
CA ALA A 95 14.10 9.20 -4.35
C ALA A 95 15.25 9.66 -5.25
N GLY A 96 15.37 9.07 -6.45
CA GLY A 96 16.37 9.48 -7.44
C GLY A 96 16.13 10.89 -7.97
N GLY A 97 14.88 11.22 -8.34
CA GLY A 97 14.50 12.53 -8.84
C GLY A 97 14.75 13.65 -7.84
N VAL A 98 14.38 13.45 -6.57
CA VAL A 98 14.70 14.41 -5.50
C VAL A 98 16.21 14.57 -5.33
N GLY A 99 16.98 13.48 -5.42
CA GLY A 99 18.45 13.56 -5.41
C GLY A 99 19.03 14.45 -6.51
N VAL A 100 18.51 14.35 -7.73
CA VAL A 100 18.93 15.20 -8.87
C VAL A 100 18.54 16.66 -8.62
N VAL A 101 17.29 16.92 -8.26
CA VAL A 101 16.77 18.28 -8.04
C VAL A 101 17.50 18.99 -6.89
N MET A 102 17.85 18.27 -5.82
CA MET A 102 18.67 18.80 -4.73
C MET A 102 20.11 19.12 -5.18
N LYS A 103 20.71 18.27 -6.01
CA LYS A 103 22.06 18.48 -6.57
C LYS A 103 22.11 19.68 -7.50
N ASP A 104 21.04 19.91 -8.26
CA ASP A 104 20.91 21.04 -9.18
C ASP A 104 20.58 22.37 -8.46
N GLY A 105 20.48 22.36 -7.12
CA GLY A 105 20.25 23.55 -6.31
C GLY A 105 18.80 24.06 -6.31
N LEU A 106 17.86 23.27 -6.85
CA LEU A 106 16.43 23.62 -6.91
C LEU A 106 15.69 23.36 -5.59
N LEU A 107 16.30 22.59 -4.69
CA LEU A 107 15.81 22.33 -3.34
C LEU A 107 16.89 22.59 -2.29
N PRO A 108 16.53 22.96 -1.06
CA PRO A 108 17.47 23.06 0.05
C PRO A 108 18.29 21.78 0.22
N VAL A 109 19.61 21.91 0.19
CA VAL A 109 20.55 20.80 0.40
C VAL A 109 21.32 21.03 1.70
N GLY A 110 21.44 19.98 2.51
CA GLY A 110 22.35 20.00 3.66
C GLY A 110 23.77 19.70 3.19
N LYS A 111 24.77 19.97 4.03
CA LYS A 111 26.14 19.52 3.74
C LYS A 111 26.16 18.01 3.52
N GLU A 112 26.81 17.56 2.45
CA GLU A 112 26.88 16.13 2.12
C GLU A 112 27.42 15.30 3.31
N GLY A 113 26.88 14.09 3.47
CA GLY A 113 27.22 13.20 4.59
C GLY A 113 26.57 13.56 5.93
N THR A 114 25.98 14.75 6.08
CA THR A 114 25.33 15.15 7.34
C THR A 114 23.94 14.54 7.53
N LEU A 115 23.51 14.44 8.79
CA LEU A 115 22.15 14.05 9.13
C LEU A 115 21.11 15.02 8.52
N ALA A 116 21.42 16.32 8.48
CA ALA A 116 20.55 17.33 7.88
C ALA A 116 20.27 17.02 6.40
N ASN A 117 21.29 16.64 5.62
CA ASN A 117 21.08 16.27 4.21
C ASN A 117 20.18 15.04 4.04
N LYS A 118 20.37 14.02 4.89
CA LYS A 118 19.54 12.80 4.88
C LYS A 118 18.07 13.11 5.23
N ILE A 119 17.85 13.96 6.24
CA ILE A 119 16.50 14.38 6.66
C ILE A 119 15.83 15.16 5.54
N LEU A 120 16.52 16.15 4.94
CA LEU A 120 15.96 16.94 3.85
C LEU A 120 15.61 16.07 2.63
N SER A 121 16.52 15.16 2.23
CA SER A 121 16.26 14.23 1.13
C SER A 121 15.06 13.32 1.40
N ALA A 122 14.97 12.74 2.61
CA ALA A 122 13.83 11.90 2.99
C ALA A 122 12.52 12.72 3.07
N PHE A 123 12.58 13.94 3.60
CA PHE A 123 11.44 14.85 3.67
C PHE A 123 10.90 15.19 2.29
N PHE A 124 11.75 15.68 1.37
CA PHE A 124 11.31 16.02 0.02
C PHE A 124 10.84 14.80 -0.76
N THR A 125 11.54 13.66 -0.66
CA THR A 125 11.10 12.40 -1.28
C THR A 125 9.70 12.02 -0.80
N SER A 126 9.47 12.05 0.52
CA SER A 126 8.16 11.77 1.10
C SER A 126 7.11 12.78 0.65
N THR A 127 7.42 14.08 0.67
CA THR A 127 6.50 15.16 0.28
C THR A 127 6.05 15.00 -1.17
N PHE A 128 6.98 14.89 -2.13
CA PHE A 128 6.61 14.74 -3.54
C PHE A 128 5.85 13.45 -3.81
N MET A 129 6.27 12.34 -3.20
CA MET A 129 5.57 11.07 -3.34
C MET A 129 4.15 11.13 -2.78
N ASN A 130 3.95 11.72 -1.61
CA ASN A 130 2.63 11.81 -0.97
C ASN A 130 1.73 12.87 -1.59
N LEU A 131 2.27 13.91 -2.21
CA LEU A 131 1.46 14.94 -2.87
C LEU A 131 1.15 14.61 -4.33
N ALA A 132 2.08 14.01 -5.08
CA ALA A 132 1.87 13.71 -6.49
C ALA A 132 1.32 12.29 -6.71
N PHE A 133 1.95 11.29 -6.09
CA PHE A 133 1.63 9.90 -6.39
C PHE A 133 0.53 9.33 -5.50
N ALA A 134 0.51 9.67 -4.20
CA ALA A 134 -0.48 9.09 -3.30
C ALA A 134 -1.95 9.37 -3.68
N PRO A 135 -2.35 10.62 -4.01
CA PRO A 135 -3.72 10.88 -4.46
C PRO A 135 -4.05 10.12 -5.75
N THR A 136 -3.08 10.04 -6.67
CA THR A 136 -3.24 9.36 -7.96
C THR A 136 -3.53 7.86 -7.78
N PHE A 137 -2.70 7.13 -7.03
CA PHE A 137 -2.95 5.69 -6.84
C PHE A 137 -4.17 5.43 -5.96
N MET A 138 -4.49 6.31 -5.00
CA MET A 138 -5.69 6.18 -4.17
C MET A 138 -6.97 6.41 -4.98
N ALA A 139 -6.96 7.35 -5.93
CA ALA A 139 -8.07 7.55 -6.87
C ALA A 139 -8.24 6.31 -7.77
N PHE A 140 -7.15 5.78 -8.33
CA PHE A 140 -7.18 4.53 -9.10
C PHE A 140 -7.78 3.39 -8.27
N HIS A 141 -7.27 3.17 -7.06
CA HIS A 141 -7.76 2.15 -6.14
C HIS A 141 -9.26 2.32 -5.86
N ARG A 142 -9.69 3.55 -5.55
CA ARG A 142 -11.09 3.87 -5.26
C ARG A 142 -12.01 3.55 -6.43
N ILE A 143 -11.63 3.95 -7.65
CA ILE A 143 -12.38 3.65 -8.87
C ILE A 143 -12.51 2.14 -9.03
N THR A 144 -11.41 1.40 -8.92
CA THR A 144 -11.43 -0.07 -9.06
C THR A 144 -12.26 -0.78 -7.98
N ASP A 145 -12.26 -0.25 -6.76
CA ASP A 145 -13.11 -0.73 -5.67
C ASP A 145 -14.59 -0.55 -5.99
N THR A 146 -14.98 0.61 -6.54
CA THR A 146 -16.35 0.88 -6.94
C THR A 146 -16.81 -0.09 -8.03
N TYR A 147 -15.94 -0.41 -9.01
CA TYR A 147 -16.23 -1.46 -10.00
C TYR A 147 -16.49 -2.82 -9.34
N ILE A 148 -15.68 -3.20 -8.35
CA ILE A 148 -15.83 -4.45 -7.61
C ILE A 148 -17.16 -4.49 -6.84
N ASP A 149 -17.50 -3.38 -6.18
CA ASP A 149 -18.69 -3.29 -5.34
C ASP A 149 -19.97 -3.31 -6.19
N LEU A 150 -20.02 -2.56 -7.30
CA LEU A 150 -21.15 -2.58 -8.25
C LEU A 150 -21.30 -3.95 -8.92
N GLY A 151 -20.18 -4.61 -9.22
CA GLY A 151 -20.18 -5.99 -9.73
C GLY A 151 -20.43 -7.06 -8.65
N GLN A 152 -20.69 -6.67 -7.40
CA GLN A 152 -20.91 -7.57 -6.26
C GLN A 152 -19.80 -8.62 -6.06
N GLY A 153 -18.57 -8.31 -6.50
CA GLY A 153 -17.44 -9.24 -6.43
C GLY A 153 -17.57 -10.45 -7.37
N GLN A 154 -18.37 -10.37 -8.44
CA GLN A 154 -18.43 -11.38 -9.50
C GLN A 154 -17.85 -10.83 -10.80
N LEU A 155 -16.86 -11.52 -11.39
CA LEU A 155 -16.15 -11.03 -12.58
C LEU A 155 -17.09 -10.71 -13.75
N SER A 156 -18.08 -11.58 -14.00
CA SER A 156 -19.08 -11.40 -15.05
C SER A 156 -19.92 -10.13 -14.89
N ASN A 157 -20.14 -9.68 -13.65
CA ASN A 157 -20.90 -8.47 -13.35
C ASN A 157 -19.98 -7.24 -13.32
N ILE A 158 -18.76 -7.36 -12.78
CA ILE A 158 -17.74 -6.31 -12.80
C ILE A 158 -17.49 -5.84 -14.23
N LEU A 159 -17.34 -6.78 -15.18
CA LEU A 159 -17.12 -6.48 -16.60
C LEU A 159 -18.32 -5.80 -17.29
N LYS A 160 -19.52 -5.83 -16.69
CA LYS A 160 -20.73 -5.17 -17.21
C LYS A 160 -20.94 -3.76 -16.64
N VAL A 161 -20.23 -3.40 -15.57
CA VAL A 161 -20.33 -2.07 -14.95
C VAL A 161 -19.83 -1.02 -15.95
N LYS A 162 -20.63 0.03 -16.17
CA LYS A 162 -20.24 1.14 -17.04
C LYS A 162 -19.49 2.19 -16.24
N LEU A 163 -18.55 2.89 -16.88
CA LEU A 163 -17.78 3.97 -16.23
C LEU A 163 -18.69 5.07 -15.67
N TYR A 164 -19.79 5.38 -16.34
CA TYR A 164 -20.80 6.33 -15.87
C TYR A 164 -21.40 5.97 -14.51
N ASP A 165 -21.55 4.67 -14.21
CA ASP A 165 -22.10 4.21 -12.93
C ASP A 165 -21.08 4.34 -11.79
N VAL A 166 -19.79 4.39 -12.12
CA VAL A 166 -18.69 4.57 -11.16
C VAL A 166 -18.49 6.05 -10.80
N ASP A 167 -18.66 6.94 -11.78
CA ASP A 167 -18.56 8.39 -11.60
C ASP A 167 -19.68 8.94 -10.69
N LYS A 168 -20.91 8.43 -10.83
CA LYS A 168 -22.04 8.82 -9.96
C LYS A 168 -21.89 8.48 -8.47
N ASN A 169 -20.97 7.58 -8.14
CA ASN A 169 -20.74 7.11 -6.77
C ASN A 169 -19.49 7.75 -6.12
N HIS A 170 -18.93 8.80 -6.75
CA HIS A 170 -17.84 9.62 -6.20
C HIS A 170 -18.35 10.89 -5.52
#